data_AF-X1VSM2-F1
#
_entry.id   AF-X1VSM2-F1
#
_cell.length_a   1.000
_cell.length_b   1.000
_cell.length_c   1.000
_cell.angle_alpha   90.00
_cell.angle_beta   90.00
_cell.angle_gamma   90.00
#
_symmetry.space_group_name_H-M   'P 1'
#
loop_
_entity.id
_entity.type
_entity.pdbx_description
1 polymer ?
#
loop_
_entity_poly.entity_id
_entity_poly.type
_entity_poly.pdbx_seq_one_letter_code
_entity_poly.pdbx_strand_id
1 'polypeptide(L)' 'MKNVLLVEPAYNNPYPPLGLLKISAWHKRRGDIVQLVKDTPHNQLIDEFQEKEKCYKNLRDHYDVIYITSLFTYQAH' A
#
# COMPACT_ATOMS: atom_id res chain seq x y z
N MET A 1 -8.42 -18.72 -0.35
CA MET A 1 -8.51 -17.41 -1.04
C MET A 1 -8.32 -16.35 0.02
N LYS A 2 -7.29 -15.53 -0.11
CA LYS A 2 -7.00 -14.42 0.80
C LYS A 2 -7.33 -13.08 0.17
N ASN A 3 -7.70 -12.11 0.99
CA ASN A 3 -7.80 -10.71 0.62
C ASN A 3 -6.46 -10.03 0.94
N VAL A 4 -5.83 -9.46 -0.09
CA VAL A 4 -4.48 -8.92 -0.01
C VAL A 4 -4.48 -7.45 -0.38
N LEU A 5 -3.95 -6.62 0.52
CA LEU A 5 -3.72 -5.20 0.26
C LEU A 5 -2.25 -4.95 -0.05
N LEU A 6 -1.99 -4.26 -1.16
CA LEU A 6 -0.69 -3.76 -1.55
C LEU A 6 -0.71 -2.23 -1.48
N VAL A 7 0.22 -1.63 -0.74
CA VAL A 7 0.28 -0.18 -0.53
C VAL A 7 1.59 0.35 -1.11
N GLU A 8 1.46 1.27 -2.07
CA GLU A 8 2.53 2.15 -2.53
C GLU A 8 2.40 3.47 -1.76
N PRO A 9 3.26 3.78 -0.78
CA PRO A 9 3.23 5.07 -0.10
C PRO A 9 3.53 6.21 -1.07
N ALA A 10 3.20 7.44 -0.65
CA ALA A 10 3.32 8.66 -1.45
C ALA A 10 4.78 9.14 -1.66
N TYR A 11 5.69 8.23 -1.99
CA TYR A 11 7.05 8.55 -2.38
C TYR A 11 7.04 9.23 -3.76
N ASN A 12 7.86 10.27 -3.92
CA ASN A 12 8.10 10.89 -5.21
C ASN A 12 9.01 9.99 -6.07
N ASN A 13 8.40 8.99 -6.72
CA ASN A 13 9.10 8.02 -7.55
C ASN A 13 8.39 7.89 -8.91
N PRO A 14 9.08 8.16 -10.04
CA PRO A 14 8.49 8.00 -11.37
C PRO A 14 8.42 6.54 -11.82
N TYR A 15 9.11 5.61 -11.13
CA TYR A 15 9.14 4.21 -11.50
C TYR A 15 7.93 3.45 -10.92
N PRO A 16 7.34 2.51 -11.68
CA PRO A 16 6.27 1.68 -11.18
C PRO A 16 6.72 0.85 -9.96
N PRO A 17 5.80 0.49 -9.04
CA PRO A 17 6.13 -0.29 -7.85
C PRO A 17 6.36 -1.77 -8.18
N LEU A 18 7.43 -2.10 -8.91
CA LEU A 18 7.70 -3.43 -9.46
C LEU A 18 7.63 -4.55 -8.42
N GLY A 19 8.09 -4.29 -7.19
CA GLY A 19 7.98 -5.23 -6.07
C GLY A 19 6.52 -5.62 -5.77
N LEU A 20 5.63 -4.61 -5.66
CA LEU A 20 4.19 -4.86 -5.47
C LEU A 20 3.58 -5.56 -6.67
N LEU A 21 3.95 -5.18 -7.89
CA LEU A 21 3.40 -5.81 -9.10
C LEU A 21 3.75 -7.30 -9.16
N LYS A 22 4.97 -7.68 -8.77
CA LYS A 22 5.40 -9.09 -8.69
C LYS A 22 4.62 -9.87 -7.63
N ILE A 23 4.41 -9.27 -6.44
CA ILE A 23 3.62 -9.85 -5.36
C ILE A 23 2.14 -10.01 -5.79
N SER A 24 1.58 -9.00 -6.46
CA SER A 24 0.23 -9.04 -7.04
C SER A 24 0.07 -10.22 -7.99
N ALA A 25 1.00 -10.38 -8.94
CA ALA A 25 0.96 -11.48 -9.89
C ALA A 25 1.06 -12.86 -9.20
N TRP A 26 1.86 -12.99 -8.14
CA TRP A 26 1.97 -14.23 -7.37
C TRP A 26 0.67 -14.60 -6.66
N HIS A 27 0.03 -13.64 -5.98
CA HIS A 27 -1.25 -13.85 -5.30
C HIS A 27 -2.39 -14.14 -6.28
N LYS A 28 -2.48 -13.41 -7.39
CA LYS A 28 -3.48 -13.66 -8.44
C LYS A 28 -3.39 -15.07 -9.01
N ARG A 29 -2.16 -15.60 -9.23
CA ARG A 29 -1.96 -16.99 -9.68
C ARG A 29 -2.43 -18.04 -8.66
N ARG A 30 -2.50 -17.69 -7.37
CA ARG A 30 -3.00 -18.57 -6.30
C ARG A 30 -4.50 -18.47 -6.08
N GLY A 31 -5.18 -17.59 -6.82
CA GLY A 31 -6.61 -17.30 -6.65
C GLY A 31 -6.91 -16.37 -5.47
N ASP A 32 -5.94 -15.58 -5.01
CA ASP A 32 -6.16 -14.55 -3.99
C ASP A 32 -6.70 -13.26 -4.62
N ILE A 33 -7.49 -12.51 -3.84
CA ILE A 33 -8.05 -11.22 -4.22
C ILE A 33 -7.04 -10.14 -3.84
N VAL A 34 -6.62 -9.33 -4.82
CA VAL A 34 -5.55 -8.34 -4.62
C VAL A 34 -6.07 -6.94 -4.91
N GLN A 35 -5.96 -6.06 -3.93
CA GLN A 35 -6.16 -4.62 -4.08
C GLN A 35 -4.81 -3.90 -4.02
N LEU A 36 -4.54 -3.03 -4.99
CA LEU A 36 -3.38 -2.14 -4.99
C LEU A 36 -3.86 -0.70 -4.77
N VAL A 37 -3.31 -0.04 -3.75
CA VAL A 37 -3.60 1.37 -3.43
C VAL A 37 -2.31 2.17 -3.51
N LYS A 38 -2.38 3.32 -4.17
CA LYS A 38 -1.35 4.34 -4.11
C LYS A 38 -1.79 5.42 -3.13
N ASP A 39 -0.96 5.67 -2.14
CA ASP A 39 -1.20 6.71 -1.16
C ASP A 39 -0.93 8.10 -1.76
N THR A 40 -1.50 9.12 -1.14
CA THR A 40 -1.38 10.53 -1.55
C THR A 40 -0.58 11.31 -0.51
N PRO A 41 0.27 12.29 -0.89
CA PRO A 41 1.02 13.08 0.09
C PRO A 41 0.07 13.72 1.11
N HIS A 42 0.34 13.52 2.39
CA HIS A 42 -0.43 14.17 3.45
C HIS A 42 -0.13 15.68 3.47
N ASN A 43 -1.16 16.51 3.38
CA ASN A 43 -1.06 17.92 3.69
C ASN A 43 -1.11 18.06 5.22
N GLN A 44 -0.07 18.62 5.85
CA GLN A 44 -0.02 18.79 7.31
C GLN A 44 -1.16 19.64 7.88
N LEU A 45 -1.80 20.49 7.06
CA LEU A 45 -2.97 21.28 7.47
C LEU A 45 -4.26 20.45 7.52
N ILE A 46 -4.27 19.29 6.87
CA ILE A 46 -5.38 18.35 6.84
C ILE A 46 -4.79 17.03 7.30
N ASP A 47 -4.50 16.92 8.59
CA ASP A 47 -4.12 15.62 9.17
C ASP A 47 -5.41 14.76 9.24
N GLU A 48 -5.79 14.24 8.06
CA GLU A 48 -6.97 13.40 7.79
C GLU A 48 -6.91 12.06 8.54
N PHE A 49 -5.88 11.82 9.36
CA PHE A 49 -5.73 10.61 10.16
C PHE A 49 -6.97 10.35 11.02
N GLN A 50 -7.67 11.40 11.49
CA GLN A 50 -8.93 11.27 12.21
C GLN A 50 -10.15 10.93 11.33
N GLU A 51 -10.26 11.47 10.10
CA GLU A 51 -11.36 11.12 9.19
C GLU A 51 -11.16 9.72 8.56
N LYS A 52 -9.92 9.39 8.21
CA LYS A 52 -9.55 8.10 7.63
C LYS A 52 -9.42 6.99 8.67
N GLU A 53 -9.42 7.29 9.97
CA GLU A 53 -9.53 6.28 11.04
C GLU A 53 -10.78 5.39 10.84
N LYS A 54 -11.87 5.95 10.30
CA LYS A 54 -13.06 5.18 9.89
C LYS A 54 -12.78 4.21 8.74
N CYS A 55 -11.97 4.62 7.76
CA CYS A 55 -11.57 3.76 6.65
C CYS A 55 -10.63 2.64 7.12
N TYR A 56 -9.80 2.89 8.13
CA TYR A 56 -8.84 1.89 8.61
C TYR A 56 -9.38 0.92 9.67
N LYS A 57 -10.45 1.27 10.39
CA LYS A 57 -11.07 0.40 11.42
C LYS A 57 -11.51 -0.98 10.88
N ASN A 58 -11.86 -1.04 9.60
CA ASN A 58 -12.27 -2.30 8.96
C ASN A 58 -11.13 -3.03 8.24
N LEU A 59 -9.86 -2.55 8.27
CA LEU A 59 -8.77 -3.24 7.57
C LEU A 59 -8.51 -4.63 8.14
N ARG A 60 -8.54 -4.75 9.47
CA ARG A 60 -8.23 -6.02 10.15
C ARG A 60 -9.23 -7.12 9.78
N ASP A 61 -10.48 -6.75 9.56
CA ASP A 61 -11.54 -7.70 9.21
C ASP A 61 -11.65 -7.91 7.69
N HIS A 62 -11.04 -7.04 6.89
CA HIS A 62 -11.14 -7.08 5.44
C HIS A 62 -9.94 -7.74 4.75
N TYR A 63 -8.72 -7.57 5.27
CA TYR A 63 -7.49 -8.08 4.66
C TYR A 63 -6.76 -9.10 5.53
N ASP A 64 -6.38 -10.22 4.93
CA ASP A 64 -5.57 -11.25 5.58
C ASP A 64 -4.07 -10.90 5.58
N VAL A 65 -3.62 -10.17 4.54
CA VAL A 65 -2.21 -9.81 4.34
C VAL A 65 -2.10 -8.39 3.79
N ILE A 66 -1.20 -7.60 4.36
CA ILE A 66 -0.89 -6.24 3.91
C ILE A 66 0.60 -6.18 3.59
N TYR A 67 0.94 -5.74 2.37
CA TYR A 67 2.31 -5.42 1.97
C TYR A 67 2.43 -3.92 1.75
N ILE A 68 3.46 -3.32 2.35
CA ILE A 68 3.76 -1.89 2.20
C ILE A 68 5.17 -1.79 1.63
N THR A 69 5.37 -1.01 0.57
CA THR A 69 6.72 -0.75 0.07
C THR A 69 7.42 0.30 0.91
N SER A 70 8.74 0.18 1.00
CA SER A 70 9.60 1.24 1.49
C SER A 70 10.57 1.61 0.36
N LEU A 71 10.69 2.91 0.08
CA LEU A 71 11.71 3.44 -0.82
C LEU A 71 12.88 3.92 0.04
N PHE A 72 14.02 3.23 -0.06
CA PHE A 72 15.26 3.70 0.53
C PHE A 72 15.96 4.65 -0.44
N THR A 73 16.19 5.87 -0.02
CA THR A 73 17.09 6.80 -0.71
C THR A 73 18.44 6.77 -0.01
N TYR A 74 19.50 6.42 -0.74
CA TYR A 74 20.86 6.51 -0.23
C TYR A 74 21.38 7.92 -0.50
N GLN A 75 21.75 8.64 0.56
CA GLN A 75 22.48 9.90 0.46
C GLN A 75 23.93 9.61 0.81
N ALA A 76 24.80 9.58 -0.20
CA ALA A 76 26.25 9.58 0.03
C ALA A 76 26.65 11.01 0.45
N HIS A 77 27.19 11.15 1.66
CA HIS A 77 27.88 12.37 2.09
C HIS A 77 29.33 12.34 1.60
#